data_AF-S7ZJ85-F1
#
_entry.id   AF-S7ZJ85-F1
#
_cell.length_a   1.000
_cell.length_b   1.000
_cell.length_c   1.000
_cell.angle_alpha   90.00
_cell.angle_beta   90.00
_cell.angle_gamma   90.00
#
_symmetry.space_group_name_H-M   'P 1'
#
loop_
_entity.id
_entity.type
_entity.pdbx_description
1 polymer ?
#
loop_
_entity_poly.entity_id
_entity_poly.type
_entity_poly.pdbx_seq_one_letter_code
_entity_poly.pdbx_strand_id
1 'polypeptide(L)'
;MASVLTRILLYALGLATLGSSATLNDLSQRDVQETTDCNMHYTVQQGDTCWDICNNYGYSFTINQLLCWNPEINTSCTNLIAGRSICVGVKGAGPKC
;
A
#
# COMPACT_ATOMS: atom_id res chain seq x y z
N MET A 1 -17.62 46.44 -9.59
CA MET A 1 -16.62 45.92 -10.55
C MET A 1 -15.30 46.68 -10.36
N ALA A 2 -14.47 46.30 -9.38
CA ALA A 2 -13.11 46.86 -9.15
C ALA A 2 -12.29 46.05 -8.10
N SER A 3 -12.53 44.74 -7.94
CA SER A 3 -12.06 43.97 -6.76
C SER A 3 -10.94 42.95 -7.04
N VAL A 4 -10.21 43.09 -8.13
CA VAL A 4 -9.13 42.14 -8.50
C VAL A 4 -7.74 42.78 -8.48
N LEU A 5 -7.64 44.12 -8.48
CA LEU A 5 -6.35 44.82 -8.56
C LEU A 5 -5.66 45.07 -7.21
N THR A 6 -6.34 44.83 -6.08
CA THR A 6 -5.74 45.05 -4.73
C THR A 6 -5.00 43.83 -4.18
N ARG A 7 -5.06 42.66 -4.82
CA ARG A 7 -4.43 41.44 -4.28
C ARG A 7 -2.99 41.21 -4.73
N ILE A 8 -2.46 42.02 -5.64
CA ILE A 8 -1.08 41.87 -6.16
C ILE A 8 -0.06 42.69 -5.33
N LEU A 9 -0.52 43.67 -4.54
CA LEU A 9 0.34 44.60 -3.78
C LEU A 9 0.59 44.21 -2.31
N LEU A 10 0.08 43.08 -1.81
CA LEU A 10 0.27 42.66 -0.42
C LEU A 10 1.30 41.53 -0.23
N TYR A 11 2.21 41.33 -1.19
CA TYR A 11 3.30 40.35 -1.09
C TYR A 11 4.48 40.76 -0.18
N ALA A 12 4.39 41.86 0.59
CA ALA A 12 5.54 42.40 1.32
C ALA A 12 5.40 42.46 2.85
N LEU A 13 4.36 41.90 3.47
CA LEU A 13 4.27 41.80 4.93
C LEU A 13 3.76 40.42 5.33
N GLY A 14 4.68 39.58 5.80
CA GLY A 14 4.38 38.29 6.39
C GLY A 14 3.42 38.44 7.57
N LEU A 15 2.15 38.14 7.32
CA LEU A 15 1.18 37.79 8.35
C LEU A 15 0.54 36.50 7.89
N ALA A 16 1.06 35.39 8.40
CA ALA A 16 0.44 34.08 8.29
C ALA A 16 -0.92 34.14 9.00
N THR A 17 -1.98 34.37 8.24
CA THR A 17 -3.33 34.10 8.75
C THR A 17 -3.45 32.60 8.95
N LEU A 18 -3.55 32.18 10.20
CA LEU A 18 -3.93 30.82 10.62
C LEU A 18 -5.33 30.54 10.09
N GLY A 19 -5.42 30.19 8.81
CA GLY A 19 -6.55 29.48 8.26
C GLY A 19 -6.50 28.07 8.82
N SER A 20 -7.05 27.87 10.02
CA SER A 20 -7.36 26.53 10.53
C SER A 20 -8.58 25.97 9.78
N SER A 21 -8.41 25.77 8.47
CA SER A 21 -9.19 24.76 7.76
C SER A 21 -8.51 23.44 8.08
N ALA A 22 -8.88 22.85 9.23
CA ALA A 22 -8.67 21.43 9.44
C ALA A 22 -9.52 20.72 8.38
N THR A 23 -8.89 20.40 7.26
CA THR A 23 -9.48 19.57 6.22
C THR A 23 -9.93 18.27 6.90
N LEU A 24 -11.24 18.11 6.98
CA LEU A 24 -11.88 16.82 7.19
C LEU A 24 -11.37 15.89 6.09
N ASN A 25 -10.49 14.95 6.42
CA ASN A 25 -10.75 13.54 6.15
C ASN A 25 -9.72 12.62 6.86
N ASP A 26 -9.56 12.78 8.18
CA ASP A 26 -8.92 11.74 9.00
C ASP A 26 -9.93 10.61 9.29
N LEU A 27 -10.41 10.00 8.21
CA LEU A 27 -11.05 8.68 8.22
C LEU A 27 -10.49 7.79 7.09
N SER A 28 -9.48 8.25 6.34
CA SER A 28 -8.74 7.40 5.40
C SER A 28 -7.42 6.88 5.98
N GLN A 29 -7.25 6.88 7.31
CA GLN A 29 -6.18 6.13 7.97
C GLN A 29 -6.71 4.84 8.63
N ARG A 30 -7.79 4.31 8.06
CA ARG A 30 -7.83 2.90 7.69
C ARG A 30 -7.70 2.85 6.18
N ASP A 31 -6.50 3.08 5.69
CA ASP A 31 -6.14 2.49 4.41
C ASP A 31 -6.40 1.00 4.62
N VAL A 32 -7.45 0.51 3.98
CA VAL A 32 -7.50 -0.90 3.62
C VAL A 32 -6.17 -1.07 2.94
N GLN A 33 -5.24 -1.73 3.64
CA GLN A 33 -3.91 -2.02 3.17
C GLN A 33 -4.07 -3.00 2.01
N GLU A 34 -4.61 -2.48 0.91
CA GLU A 34 -4.27 -2.94 -0.40
C GLU A 34 -2.76 -2.95 -0.42
N THR A 35 -2.26 -3.95 -1.09
CA THR A 35 -0.87 -4.35 -1.13
C THR A 35 -0.09 -3.36 -2.01
N THR A 36 -0.38 -2.06 -1.88
CA THR A 36 0.17 -0.91 -2.60
C THR A 36 1.68 -0.79 -2.42
N ASP A 37 2.22 -1.41 -1.37
CA ASP A 37 3.66 -1.52 -1.15
C ASP A 37 4.32 -2.68 -1.92
N CYS A 38 3.56 -3.51 -2.65
CA CYS A 38 4.10 -4.64 -3.38
C CYS A 38 5.14 -4.20 -4.42
N ASN A 39 6.37 -4.67 -4.28
CA ASN A 39 7.46 -4.40 -5.22
C ASN A 39 8.01 -5.65 -5.90
N MET A 40 7.55 -6.83 -5.49
CA MET A 40 7.95 -8.10 -6.10
C MET A 40 6.71 -8.98 -6.31
N HIS A 41 6.56 -9.46 -7.53
CA HIS A 41 5.43 -10.29 -7.94
C HIS A 41 5.91 -11.68 -8.36
N TYR A 42 5.07 -12.67 -8.08
CA TYR A 42 5.25 -14.05 -8.52
C TYR A 42 4.02 -14.49 -9.29
N THR A 43 4.20 -15.22 -10.40
CA THR A 43 3.08 -15.83 -11.11
C THR A 43 2.96 -17.28 -10.66
N VAL A 44 1.84 -17.60 -10.03
CA VAL A 44 1.56 -18.94 -9.52
C VAL A 44 1.61 -19.96 -10.65
N GLN A 45 2.37 -21.02 -10.48
CA GLN A 45 2.44 -22.16 -11.37
C GLN A 45 1.45 -23.24 -10.94
N GLN A 46 1.14 -24.16 -11.86
CA GLN A 46 0.26 -25.27 -11.55
C GLN A 46 0.92 -26.22 -10.56
N GLY A 47 0.25 -26.47 -9.43
CA GLY A 47 0.73 -27.36 -8.38
C GLY A 47 1.54 -26.69 -7.27
N ASP A 48 1.76 -25.38 -7.34
CA ASP A 48 2.45 -24.64 -6.28
C ASP A 48 1.71 -24.72 -4.95
N THR A 49 2.50 -24.71 -3.87
CA THR A 49 2.03 -24.42 -2.52
C THR A 49 2.69 -23.14 -2.00
N CYS A 50 2.12 -22.52 -0.96
CA CYS A 50 2.79 -21.40 -0.29
C CYS A 50 4.18 -21.77 0.24
N TRP A 51 4.39 -23.03 0.60
CA TRP A 51 5.69 -23.53 1.04
C TRP A 51 6.71 -23.51 -0.10
N ASP A 52 6.33 -24.02 -1.29
CA ASP A 52 7.20 -24.04 -2.46
C ASP A 52 7.58 -22.63 -2.90
N ILE A 53 6.61 -21.70 -2.87
CA ILE A 53 6.83 -20.29 -3.18
C ILE A 53 7.84 -19.69 -2.19
N CYS A 54 7.63 -19.81 -0.87
CA CYS A 54 8.59 -19.32 0.13
C CYS A 54 9.98 -19.95 -0.04
N ASN A 55 10.04 -21.27 -0.30
CA ASN A 55 11.28 -22.01 -0.49
C ASN A 55 12.05 -21.54 -1.75
N ASN A 56 11.35 -21.20 -2.84
CA ASN A 56 11.95 -20.68 -4.06
C ASN A 56 12.67 -19.33 -3.85
N TYR A 57 12.25 -18.56 -2.84
CA TYR A 57 12.93 -17.34 -2.41
C TYR A 57 13.87 -17.56 -1.21
N GLY A 58 14.26 -18.80 -0.93
CA GLY A 58 15.17 -19.14 0.17
C GLY A 58 14.66 -18.74 1.55
N TYR A 59 13.33 -18.71 1.75
CA TYR A 59 12.68 -18.25 2.97
C TYR A 59 12.98 -16.80 3.34
N SER A 60 13.22 -15.94 2.35
CA SER A 60 13.36 -14.48 2.56
C SER A 60 12.10 -13.84 3.18
N PHE A 61 10.98 -14.55 3.16
CA PHE A 61 9.73 -14.22 3.84
C PHE A 61 9.03 -15.49 4.31
N THR A 62 8.12 -15.34 5.27
CA THR A 62 7.32 -16.43 5.85
C THR A 62 5.99 -16.59 5.12
N ILE A 63 5.33 -17.75 5.28
CA ILE A 63 3.96 -17.96 4.79
C ILE A 63 3.00 -16.93 5.38
N ASN A 64 3.16 -16.56 6.66
CA ASN A 64 2.30 -15.54 7.27
C ASN A 64 2.42 -14.19 6.56
N GLN A 65 3.63 -13.78 6.20
CA GLN A 65 3.86 -12.57 5.39
C GLN A 65 3.26 -12.71 3.99
N LEU A 66 3.40 -13.87 3.34
CA LEU A 66 2.79 -14.13 2.04
C LEU A 66 1.26 -13.98 2.08
N LEU A 67 0.61 -14.54 3.09
CA LEU A 67 -0.85 -14.42 3.28
C LEU A 67 -1.27 -12.99 3.61
N CYS A 68 -0.49 -12.31 4.45
CA CYS A 68 -0.69 -10.91 4.81
C CYS A 68 -0.63 -9.99 3.57
N TRP A 69 0.28 -10.26 2.63
CA TRP A 69 0.40 -9.51 1.37
C TRP A 69 -0.57 -9.96 0.28
N ASN A 70 -1.39 -10.98 0.51
CA ASN A 70 -2.35 -11.50 -0.46
C ASN A 70 -3.61 -11.96 0.28
N PRO A 71 -4.44 -11.03 0.78
CA PRO A 71 -5.60 -11.36 1.60
C PRO A 71 -6.65 -12.22 0.89
N GLU A 72 -6.58 -12.37 -0.43
CA GLU A 72 -7.40 -13.32 -1.18
C GLU A 72 -6.96 -14.79 -0.99
N ILE A 73 -5.73 -15.05 -0.55
CA ILE A 73 -5.22 -16.40 -0.32
C ILE A 73 -5.68 -16.83 1.07
N ASN A 74 -6.34 -17.99 1.15
CA ASN A 74 -6.81 -18.52 2.41
C ASN A 74 -5.63 -19.01 3.28
N THR A 75 -5.87 -19.12 4.59
CA THR A 75 -4.84 -19.53 5.55
C THR A 75 -4.32 -20.96 5.34
N SER A 76 -5.09 -21.82 4.65
CA SER A 76 -4.68 -23.16 4.27
C SER A 76 -3.86 -23.21 2.98
N CYS A 77 -3.70 -22.08 2.28
CA CYS A 77 -3.07 -21.96 0.96
C CYS A 77 -3.62 -22.94 -0.09
N THR A 78 -4.92 -23.24 -0.05
CA THR A 78 -5.55 -24.23 -0.95
C THR A 78 -6.22 -23.60 -2.17
N ASN A 79 -6.30 -22.28 -2.24
CA ASN A 79 -6.99 -21.54 -3.29
C ASN A 79 -6.02 -20.78 -4.22
N LEU A 80 -4.79 -21.25 -4.36
CA LEU A 80 -3.85 -20.73 -5.35
C LEU A 80 -4.37 -21.01 -6.77
N ILE A 81 -4.37 -19.97 -7.62
CA ILE A 81 -4.85 -20.04 -8.99
C ILE A 81 -3.66 -19.92 -9.93
N ALA A 82 -3.36 -20.98 -10.69
CA ALA A 82 -2.28 -20.95 -11.67
C ALA A 82 -2.49 -19.81 -12.69
N GLY A 83 -1.41 -19.10 -13.01
CA GLY A 83 -1.42 -17.90 -13.86
C GLY A 83 -1.78 -16.60 -13.14
N ARG A 84 -2.22 -16.64 -11.87
CA ARG A 84 -2.46 -15.44 -11.08
C ARG A 84 -1.14 -14.85 -10.57
N SER A 85 -1.00 -13.53 -10.69
CA SER A 85 0.10 -12.80 -10.07
C SER A 85 -0.22 -12.50 -8.61
N ILE A 86 0.71 -12.82 -7.72
CA ILE A 86 0.62 -12.58 -6.27
C ILE A 86 1.83 -11.77 -5.80
N CYS A 87 1.68 -11.06 -4.69
CA CYS A 87 2.76 -10.33 -4.07
C CYS A 87 3.68 -11.23 -3.25
N VAL A 88 5.00 -11.15 -3.47
CA VAL A 88 6.02 -11.91 -2.71
C VAL A 88 7.04 -10.99 -2.05
N GLY A 89 6.78 -9.68 -2.04
CA GLY A 89 7.59 -8.72 -1.32
C GLY A 89 7.04 -7.31 -1.39
N VAL A 90 7.27 -6.57 -0.32
CA VAL A 90 6.83 -5.19 -0.15
C VAL A 90 8.01 -4.24 0.08
N LYS A 91 7.81 -2.94 -0.20
CA LYS A 91 8.78 -1.89 0.15
C LYS A 91 8.75 -1.63 1.66
N GLY A 92 9.76 -2.13 2.37
CA GLY A 92 9.96 -1.89 3.80
C GLY A 92 10.31 -3.16 4.56
N ALA A 93 10.76 -3.01 5.80
CA ALA A 93 11.06 -4.13 6.68
C ALA A 93 9.79 -4.57 7.44
N GLY A 94 9.55 -5.88 7.50
CA GLY A 94 8.54 -6.50 8.37
C GLY A 94 7.18 -6.77 7.72
N PRO A 95 6.29 -7.50 8.43
CA PRO A 95 4.92 -7.74 7.97
C PRO A 95 4.14 -6.43 8.00
N LYS A 96 3.47 -6.12 6.89
CA LYS A 96 2.51 -5.02 6.82
C LYS A 96 1.12 -5.60 6.62
N CYS A 97 0.53 -5.96 7.74
CA CYS A 97 -0.86 -6.26 8.04
C CYS A 97 -1.18 -5.44 9.31
#